data_AF-A0A5D2SZ86-F1
#
_entry.id   AF-A0A5D2SZ86-F1
#
_cell.length_a   1.000
_cell.length_b   1.000
_cell.length_c   1.000
_cell.angle_alpha   90.00
_cell.angle_beta   90.00
_cell.angle_gamma   90.00
#
_symmetry.space_group_name_H-M   'P 1'
#
loop_
_entity.id
_entity.type
_entity.pdbx_description
1 polymer ?
#
loop_
_entity_poly.entity_id
_entity_poly.type
_entity_poly.pdbx_seq_one_letter_code
_entity_poly.pdbx_strand_id
1 'polypeptide(L)'
;MDGGTDTKEIYENVMNILEDLTSNAHKLQEQVLEEILKSNAGTEYLSRFFPNGQADKQSFKTNVPIITYEDIKPYIDRIANGDTPSILLAYRITQFIQSSGTSGGQPKLIPMTAESFEKRMYEPLLPDLVIKRCFNGSDEGKSLYLYFIKPEMETPSGLVASLYTTFYFKTKSFKTGLAKFCTSPIETILCSDNKQSMFCQLLTGLLQRDEVVRMGSSFASVLPRSIKFLDDYWKELCSNIRTGYLSDWITDAGCRNAMSLILTRPNPEMADLIQQICEDKSWEGIIKKLWPKIKYITSICTGSMSQYIPLLEFYGGGIPLVSPNYSSSEACFGINLKPLSKPFDVSYTFLPNTAYFEFLPVNKDGGGKAQDTRTIDKPVDLVNVKLGQYYEVVVTTLTGLYRYRIGDVLKVTGFYNKSPQFQFVERQNVVLSIDLDKTTEEDLSKAIMKAKIVLEPLGIMLTTYSSYADTSLMPGRYVLFWELKMKGRNDLPKLDAEIMEQCCCIVEESFDFTYKSLRKGGIISGLELRVVKHGTFDQLMDYYVSKGASITQYKPPSCLKSKEAVKILNSGMAGKFFSSKTMF
;
A
#
# COMPACT_ATOMS: atom_id res chain seq x y z
N MET A 1 30.61 -12.39 -23.84
CA MET A 1 30.05 -11.95 -25.13
C MET A 1 28.96 -12.99 -25.42
N ASP A 2 27.67 -12.75 -25.19
CA ASP A 2 26.84 -11.74 -25.85
C ASP A 2 25.51 -11.54 -25.05
N GLY A 3 25.59 -10.99 -23.83
CA GLY A 3 24.43 -10.76 -22.96
C GLY A 3 23.90 -9.32 -22.95
N GLY A 4 24.57 -8.40 -23.67
CA GLY A 4 24.22 -6.97 -23.69
C GLY A 4 23.24 -6.58 -24.81
N THR A 5 23.10 -7.43 -25.82
CA THR A 5 22.36 -7.14 -27.05
C THR A 5 20.85 -7.35 -26.85
N ASP A 6 20.48 -8.38 -26.08
CA ASP A 6 19.09 -8.77 -25.78
C ASP A 6 18.39 -7.76 -24.82
N THR A 7 19.10 -7.26 -23.81
CA THR A 7 18.53 -6.30 -22.82
C THR A 7 18.25 -4.92 -23.42
N LYS A 8 19.06 -4.48 -24.39
CA LYS A 8 18.89 -3.17 -25.06
C LYS A 8 17.69 -3.18 -26.01
N GLU A 9 17.48 -4.27 -26.74
CA GLU A 9 16.36 -4.44 -27.67
C GLU A 9 15.02 -4.56 -26.93
N ILE A 10 14.97 -5.36 -25.84
CA ILE A 10 13.80 -5.43 -24.94
C ILE A 10 13.46 -4.05 -24.36
N TYR A 11 14.48 -3.26 -24.00
CA TYR A 11 14.32 -1.91 -23.49
C TYR A 11 13.77 -0.92 -24.54
N GLU A 12 14.33 -0.89 -25.75
CA GLU A 12 13.85 0.00 -26.81
C GLU A 12 12.38 -0.34 -27.15
N ASN A 13 12.04 -1.63 -27.19
CA ASN A 13 10.67 -2.09 -27.35
C ASN A 13 9.74 -1.60 -26.22
N VAL A 14 10.18 -1.63 -24.97
CA VAL A 14 9.34 -1.21 -23.82
C VAL A 14 9.17 0.31 -23.74
N MET A 15 10.21 1.09 -24.02
CA MET A 15 10.05 2.53 -24.12
C MET A 15 9.15 2.90 -25.29
N ASN A 16 9.28 2.22 -26.42
CA ASN A 16 8.35 2.40 -27.54
C ASN A 16 6.91 2.06 -27.15
N ILE A 17 6.70 0.99 -26.35
CA ILE A 17 5.38 0.66 -25.77
C ILE A 17 4.90 1.79 -24.87
N LEU A 18 5.72 2.31 -23.95
CA LEU A 18 5.31 3.40 -23.05
C LEU A 18 5.02 4.70 -23.80
N GLU A 19 5.85 5.06 -24.78
CA GLU A 19 5.64 6.21 -25.66
C GLU A 19 4.33 6.07 -26.45
N ASP A 20 4.07 4.90 -27.03
CA ASP A 20 2.83 4.61 -27.76
C ASP A 20 1.60 4.70 -26.84
N LEU A 21 1.64 4.00 -25.70
CA LEU A 21 0.56 3.99 -24.71
C LEU A 21 0.20 5.40 -24.24
N THR A 22 1.21 6.22 -23.95
CA THR A 22 0.99 7.57 -23.40
C THR A 22 0.70 8.62 -24.46
N SER A 23 1.17 8.46 -25.70
CA SER A 23 0.87 9.36 -26.82
C SER A 23 -0.51 9.13 -27.43
N ASN A 24 -1.01 7.89 -27.36
CA ASN A 24 -2.30 7.48 -27.91
C ASN A 24 -3.40 7.35 -26.84
N ALA A 25 -3.21 7.97 -25.66
CA ALA A 25 -4.08 7.82 -24.49
C ALA A 25 -5.59 7.97 -24.79
N HIS A 26 -6.00 8.98 -25.56
CA HIS A 26 -7.41 9.19 -25.92
C HIS A 26 -7.98 8.01 -26.72
N LYS A 27 -7.28 7.61 -27.78
CA LYS A 27 -7.69 6.52 -28.67
C LYS A 27 -7.74 5.20 -27.92
N LEU A 28 -6.75 4.92 -27.08
CA LEU A 28 -6.70 3.70 -26.26
C LEU A 28 -7.86 3.65 -25.25
N GLN A 29 -8.21 4.77 -24.62
CA GLN A 29 -9.38 4.80 -23.72
C GLN A 29 -10.68 4.51 -24.45
N GLU A 30 -10.86 5.00 -25.69
CA GLU A 30 -12.02 4.67 -26.51
C GLU A 30 -12.04 3.19 -26.90
N GLN A 31 -10.91 2.65 -27.34
CA GLN A 31 -10.77 1.24 -27.68
C GLN A 31 -11.05 0.30 -26.50
N VAL A 32 -10.53 0.63 -25.31
CA VAL A 32 -10.76 -0.16 -24.09
C VAL A 32 -12.25 -0.17 -23.73
N LEU A 33 -12.91 1.00 -23.78
CA LEU A 33 -14.34 1.05 -23.49
C LEU A 33 -15.16 0.30 -24.54
N GLU A 34 -14.84 0.45 -25.82
CA GLU A 34 -15.49 -0.28 -26.91
C GLU A 34 -15.33 -1.80 -26.74
N GLU A 35 -14.13 -2.30 -26.40
CA GLU A 35 -13.87 -3.71 -26.13
C GLU A 35 -14.70 -4.25 -24.96
N ILE A 36 -14.77 -3.48 -23.86
CA ILE A 36 -15.57 -3.83 -22.68
C ILE A 36 -17.05 -3.88 -23.03
N LEU A 37 -17.57 -2.87 -23.73
CA LEU A 37 -18.99 -2.79 -24.08
C LEU A 37 -19.38 -3.86 -25.11
N LYS A 38 -18.57 -4.05 -26.15
CA LYS A 38 -18.79 -5.10 -27.15
C LYS A 38 -18.87 -6.48 -26.51
N SER A 39 -18.03 -6.74 -25.51
CA SER A 39 -18.00 -8.03 -24.83
C SER A 39 -19.16 -8.20 -23.84
N ASN A 40 -19.52 -7.14 -23.10
CA ASN A 40 -20.37 -7.28 -21.92
C ASN A 40 -21.73 -6.59 -21.99
N ALA A 41 -22.08 -5.86 -23.06
CA ALA A 41 -23.37 -5.14 -23.15
C ALA A 41 -24.59 -6.07 -23.00
N GLY A 42 -24.47 -7.34 -23.39
CA GLY A 42 -25.53 -8.35 -23.23
C GLY A 42 -25.61 -9.00 -21.83
N THR A 43 -24.75 -8.62 -20.89
CA THR A 43 -24.80 -9.15 -19.51
C THR A 43 -26.05 -8.69 -18.78
N GLU A 44 -26.47 -9.42 -17.76
CA GLU A 44 -27.64 -9.07 -16.94
C GLU A 44 -27.54 -7.66 -16.36
N TYR A 45 -26.33 -7.23 -15.99
CA TYR A 45 -26.09 -5.90 -15.45
C TYR A 45 -26.20 -4.82 -16.52
N LEU A 46 -25.41 -4.90 -17.60
CA LEU A 46 -25.34 -3.81 -18.58
C LEU A 46 -26.58 -3.70 -19.48
N SER A 47 -27.23 -4.82 -19.81
CA SER A 47 -28.41 -4.82 -20.70
C SER A 47 -29.55 -3.91 -20.18
N ARG A 48 -29.66 -3.74 -18.86
CA ARG A 48 -30.63 -2.84 -18.21
C ARG A 48 -30.45 -1.37 -18.56
N PHE A 49 -29.23 -0.98 -18.95
CA PHE A 49 -28.88 0.40 -19.29
C PHE A 49 -28.84 0.64 -20.80
N PHE A 50 -29.01 -0.41 -21.61
CA PHE A 50 -29.01 -0.36 -23.08
C PHE A 50 -30.27 -1.00 -23.68
N PRO A 51 -31.48 -0.45 -23.42
CA PRO A 51 -32.74 -1.06 -23.87
C PRO A 51 -32.86 -1.16 -25.40
N ASN A 52 -32.14 -0.30 -26.13
CA ASN A 52 -32.12 -0.28 -27.60
C ASN A 52 -30.93 -1.05 -28.20
N GLY A 53 -30.14 -1.74 -27.37
CA GLY A 53 -28.94 -2.50 -27.80
C GLY A 53 -27.73 -1.66 -28.22
N GLN A 54 -27.85 -0.34 -28.32
CA GLN A 54 -26.74 0.56 -28.67
C GLN A 54 -25.87 0.88 -27.45
N ALA A 55 -24.74 0.18 -27.33
CA ALA A 55 -23.73 0.38 -26.31
C ALA A 55 -22.51 1.11 -26.88
N ASP A 56 -22.60 2.44 -26.97
CA ASP A 56 -21.48 3.32 -27.33
C ASP A 56 -21.05 4.17 -26.12
N LYS A 57 -19.95 4.92 -26.27
CA LYS A 57 -19.40 5.75 -25.20
C LYS A 57 -20.41 6.78 -24.67
N GLN A 58 -21.23 7.36 -25.54
CA GLN A 58 -22.17 8.41 -25.16
C GLN A 58 -23.37 7.81 -24.40
N SER A 59 -23.93 6.70 -24.89
CA SER A 59 -25.00 5.99 -24.21
C SER A 59 -24.51 5.40 -22.88
N PHE A 60 -23.28 4.88 -22.83
CA PHE A 60 -22.65 4.39 -21.60
C PHE A 60 -22.57 5.49 -20.53
N LYS A 61 -21.99 6.66 -20.86
CA LYS A 61 -21.87 7.77 -19.91
C LYS A 61 -23.21 8.34 -19.44
N THR A 62 -24.23 8.25 -20.28
CA THR A 62 -25.57 8.78 -20.01
C THR A 62 -26.40 7.82 -19.17
N ASN A 63 -26.35 6.52 -19.48
CA ASN A 63 -27.28 5.54 -18.95
C ASN A 63 -26.70 4.71 -17.79
N VAL A 64 -25.38 4.43 -17.80
CA VAL A 64 -24.75 3.62 -16.76
C VAL A 64 -24.42 4.50 -15.56
N PRO A 65 -24.94 4.19 -14.35
CA PRO A 65 -24.71 4.98 -13.16
C PRO A 65 -23.28 4.80 -12.64
N ILE A 66 -22.79 5.82 -11.93
CA ILE A 66 -21.60 5.67 -11.09
C ILE A 66 -21.99 4.94 -9.82
N ILE A 67 -21.23 3.90 -9.48
CA ILE A 67 -21.57 2.96 -8.42
C ILE A 67 -20.43 2.75 -7.42
N THR A 68 -20.79 2.19 -6.28
CA THR A 68 -19.89 1.69 -5.24
C THR A 68 -19.97 0.15 -5.18
N TYR A 69 -19.19 -0.46 -4.30
CA TYR A 69 -19.23 -1.91 -4.11
C TYR A 69 -20.59 -2.42 -3.63
N GLU A 70 -21.29 -1.66 -2.78
CA GLU A 70 -22.58 -2.11 -2.24
C GLU A 70 -23.64 -2.26 -3.33
N ASP A 71 -23.56 -1.45 -4.39
CA ASP A 71 -24.49 -1.51 -5.52
C ASP A 71 -24.31 -2.78 -6.37
N ILE A 72 -23.09 -3.35 -6.40
CA ILE A 72 -22.77 -4.57 -7.16
C ILE A 72 -22.67 -5.83 -6.30
N LYS A 73 -22.62 -5.68 -4.98
CA LYS A 73 -22.50 -6.79 -4.03
C LYS A 73 -23.57 -7.87 -4.26
N PRO A 74 -24.86 -7.57 -4.52
CA PRO A 74 -25.86 -8.60 -4.77
C PRO A 74 -25.54 -9.50 -5.98
N TYR A 75 -24.92 -8.94 -7.03
CA TYR A 75 -24.51 -9.71 -8.20
C TYR A 75 -23.28 -10.58 -7.90
N ILE A 76 -22.32 -10.03 -7.15
CA ILE A 76 -21.12 -10.77 -6.70
C ILE A 76 -21.53 -11.95 -5.81
N ASP A 77 -22.45 -11.74 -4.86
CA ASP A 77 -22.95 -12.78 -3.98
C ASP A 77 -23.64 -13.90 -4.78
N ARG A 78 -24.42 -13.57 -5.82
CA ARG A 78 -25.04 -14.56 -6.71
C ARG A 78 -23.99 -15.41 -7.44
N ILE A 79 -22.95 -14.78 -8.00
CA ILE A 79 -21.85 -15.48 -8.67
C ILE A 79 -21.11 -16.39 -7.68
N ALA A 80 -20.82 -15.90 -6.47
CA ALA A 80 -20.17 -16.67 -5.42
C ALA A 80 -21.00 -17.88 -4.95
N ASN A 81 -22.34 -17.81 -5.08
CA ASN A 81 -23.27 -18.89 -4.76
C ASN A 81 -23.58 -19.84 -5.92
N GLY A 82 -23.03 -19.58 -7.12
CA GLY A 82 -23.10 -20.54 -8.25
C GLY A 82 -24.19 -20.22 -9.27
N ASP A 83 -24.70 -18.98 -9.26
CA ASP A 83 -25.55 -18.51 -10.33
C ASP A 83 -24.79 -18.47 -11.67
N THR A 84 -25.41 -18.96 -12.73
CA THR A 84 -24.74 -19.48 -13.94
C THR A 84 -25.42 -19.04 -15.25
N PRO A 85 -25.71 -17.74 -15.40
CA PRO A 85 -25.24 -17.09 -16.62
C PRO A 85 -24.71 -15.66 -16.40
N SER A 86 -24.13 -15.08 -17.46
CA SER A 86 -23.38 -13.81 -17.57
C SER A 86 -23.96 -12.59 -16.80
N ILE A 87 -23.78 -12.55 -15.48
CA ILE A 87 -24.32 -11.49 -14.61
C ILE A 87 -23.58 -10.16 -14.82
N LEU A 88 -22.30 -10.14 -14.47
CA LEU A 88 -21.42 -8.96 -14.62
C LEU A 88 -20.51 -9.08 -15.84
N LEU A 89 -20.21 -10.30 -16.28
CA LEU A 89 -19.25 -10.60 -17.34
C LEU A 89 -19.83 -11.64 -18.28
N ALA A 90 -19.57 -11.47 -19.58
CA ALA A 90 -19.92 -12.48 -20.59
C ALA A 90 -19.03 -13.72 -20.50
N TYR A 91 -17.79 -13.53 -20.06
CA TYR A 91 -16.81 -14.61 -19.90
C TYR A 91 -16.88 -15.26 -18.53
N ARG A 92 -16.49 -16.54 -18.48
CA ARG A 92 -16.45 -17.32 -17.24
C ARG A 92 -15.48 -16.70 -16.24
N ILE A 93 -16.00 -16.42 -15.04
CA ILE A 93 -15.21 -16.04 -13.87
C ILE A 93 -14.48 -17.29 -13.37
N THR A 94 -13.17 -17.18 -13.20
CA THR A 94 -12.32 -18.29 -12.73
C THR A 94 -11.99 -18.17 -11.26
N GLN A 95 -11.99 -16.96 -10.70
CA GLN A 95 -11.62 -16.68 -9.32
C GLN A 95 -12.09 -15.30 -8.87
N PHE A 96 -12.01 -15.06 -7.56
CA PHE A 96 -12.19 -13.75 -6.95
C PHE A 96 -10.90 -13.21 -6.35
N ILE A 97 -10.58 -11.95 -6.64
CA ILE A 97 -9.52 -11.22 -5.95
C ILE A 97 -10.12 -10.54 -4.71
N GLN A 98 -9.59 -10.87 -3.55
CA GLN A 98 -9.92 -10.18 -2.30
C GLN A 98 -9.21 -8.81 -2.26
N SER A 99 -9.99 -7.75 -2.10
CA SER A 99 -9.47 -6.41 -1.82
C SER A 99 -9.12 -6.26 -0.35
N SER A 100 -8.10 -5.44 -0.07
CA SER A 100 -7.80 -4.99 1.29
C SER A 100 -8.84 -3.99 1.82
N GLY A 101 -9.63 -3.37 0.93
CA GLY A 101 -10.79 -2.58 1.32
C GLY A 101 -11.96 -3.47 1.75
N THR A 102 -12.60 -3.12 2.86
CA THR A 102 -13.73 -3.88 3.41
C THR A 102 -15.06 -3.19 3.17
N SER A 103 -16.11 -3.98 2.91
CA SER A 103 -17.53 -3.59 2.93
C SER A 103 -18.21 -4.36 4.05
N GLY A 104 -18.87 -3.67 4.99
CA GLY A 104 -19.50 -4.32 6.15
C GLY A 104 -18.54 -5.17 7.02
N GLY A 105 -17.23 -4.86 7.00
CA GLY A 105 -16.20 -5.61 7.72
C GLY A 105 -15.65 -6.86 6.99
N GLN A 106 -16.15 -7.16 5.78
CA GLN A 106 -15.66 -8.26 4.94
C GLN A 106 -14.84 -7.73 3.75
N PRO A 107 -13.79 -8.46 3.29
CA PRO A 107 -13.07 -8.11 2.08
C PRO A 107 -13.98 -8.06 0.86
N LYS A 108 -13.83 -7.04 0.01
CA LYS A 108 -14.52 -6.99 -1.28
C LYS A 108 -14.01 -8.10 -2.19
N LEU A 109 -14.91 -8.79 -2.89
CA LEU A 109 -14.58 -9.82 -3.87
C LEU A 109 -14.67 -9.23 -5.28
N ILE A 110 -13.53 -9.12 -5.95
CA ILE A 110 -13.45 -8.60 -7.31
C ILE A 110 -13.38 -9.78 -8.28
N PRO A 111 -14.36 -9.96 -9.17
CA PRO A 111 -14.33 -11.06 -10.14
C PRO A 111 -13.12 -10.96 -11.07
N MET A 112 -12.62 -12.10 -11.51
CA MET A 112 -11.48 -12.18 -12.42
C MET A 112 -11.69 -13.33 -13.42
N THR A 113 -11.32 -13.08 -14.66
CA THR A 113 -11.26 -14.09 -15.74
C THR A 113 -9.82 -14.53 -15.96
N ALA A 114 -9.61 -15.67 -16.64
CA ALA A 114 -8.26 -16.11 -17.00
C ALA A 114 -7.50 -15.05 -17.82
N GLU A 115 -8.17 -14.47 -18.82
CA GLU A 115 -7.58 -13.45 -19.70
C GLU A 115 -7.24 -12.16 -18.96
N SER A 116 -8.16 -11.64 -18.15
CA SER A 116 -7.90 -10.41 -17.37
C SER A 116 -6.79 -10.62 -16.34
N PHE A 117 -6.69 -11.82 -15.76
CA PHE A 117 -5.57 -12.17 -14.89
C PHE A 117 -4.25 -12.19 -15.65
N GLU A 118 -4.20 -12.85 -16.82
CA GLU A 118 -3.00 -12.94 -17.66
C GLU A 118 -2.52 -11.56 -18.12
N LYS A 119 -3.41 -10.70 -18.63
CA LYS A 119 -3.11 -9.30 -18.97
C LYS A 119 -2.45 -8.58 -17.77
N ARG A 120 -2.99 -8.79 -16.57
CA ARG A 120 -2.52 -8.16 -15.34
C ARG A 120 -1.15 -8.66 -14.87
N MET A 121 -0.82 -9.93 -15.12
CA MET A 121 0.43 -10.55 -14.66
C MET A 121 1.69 -9.88 -15.22
N TYR A 122 1.60 -9.25 -16.39
CA TYR A 122 2.72 -8.59 -17.05
C TYR A 122 2.87 -7.11 -16.69
N GLU A 123 1.85 -6.48 -16.09
CA GLU A 123 1.89 -5.06 -15.70
C GLU A 123 3.06 -4.69 -14.79
N PRO A 124 3.51 -5.54 -13.82
CA PRO A 124 4.66 -5.24 -12.98
C PRO A 124 6.00 -5.17 -13.74
N LEU A 125 6.08 -5.65 -15.00
CA LEU A 125 7.30 -5.59 -15.79
C LEU A 125 7.66 -4.17 -16.23
N LEU A 126 6.66 -3.34 -16.58
CA LEU A 126 6.89 -1.96 -16.99
C LEU A 126 7.61 -1.11 -15.93
N PRO A 127 7.12 -1.02 -14.67
CA PRO A 127 7.82 -0.24 -13.65
C PRO A 127 9.19 -0.84 -13.30
N ASP A 128 9.35 -2.17 -13.34
CA ASP A 128 10.65 -2.82 -13.11
C ASP A 128 11.70 -2.36 -14.14
N LEU A 129 11.33 -2.31 -15.42
CA LEU A 129 12.21 -1.86 -16.49
C LEU A 129 12.57 -0.37 -16.40
N VAL A 130 11.60 0.48 -16.02
CA VAL A 130 11.86 1.91 -15.76
C VAL A 130 12.87 2.08 -14.61
N ILE A 131 12.74 1.29 -13.54
CA ILE A 131 13.67 1.32 -12.42
C ILE A 131 15.06 0.85 -12.84
N LYS A 132 15.16 -0.26 -13.57
CA LYS A 132 16.44 -0.79 -14.06
C LYS A 132 17.24 0.23 -14.87
N ARG A 133 16.56 1.04 -15.68
CA ARG A 133 17.19 2.16 -16.42
C ARG A 133 17.81 3.20 -15.48
N CYS A 134 17.13 3.54 -14.39
CA CYS A 134 17.63 4.54 -13.45
C CYS A 134 18.80 4.02 -12.60
N PHE A 135 18.91 2.70 -12.43
CA PHE A 135 19.93 2.06 -11.63
C PHE A 135 20.80 1.12 -12.48
N ASN A 136 21.83 1.66 -13.13
CA ASN A 136 22.80 0.91 -13.94
C ASN A 136 23.26 -0.39 -13.24
N GLY A 137 23.27 -1.52 -13.96
CA GLY A 137 23.73 -2.82 -13.45
C GLY A 137 22.82 -3.46 -12.38
N SER A 138 21.55 -3.07 -12.28
CA SER A 138 20.59 -3.72 -11.36
C SER A 138 20.28 -5.18 -11.71
N ASP A 139 20.62 -5.62 -12.92
CA ASP A 139 20.42 -7.00 -13.39
C ASP A 139 21.52 -7.98 -12.93
N GLU A 140 22.62 -7.46 -12.37
CA GLU A 140 23.79 -8.24 -11.96
C GLU A 140 23.70 -8.73 -10.49
N GLY A 141 22.50 -8.78 -9.91
CA GLY A 141 22.30 -9.18 -8.53
C GLY A 141 20.90 -9.69 -8.20
N LYS A 142 20.67 -9.97 -6.92
CA LYS A 142 19.44 -10.55 -6.36
C LYS A 142 18.58 -9.51 -5.66
N SER A 143 17.32 -9.86 -5.53
CA SER A 143 16.26 -9.10 -4.89
C SER A 143 15.88 -9.71 -3.55
N LEU A 144 16.13 -9.01 -2.46
CA LEU A 144 15.55 -9.35 -1.16
C LEU A 144 14.18 -8.68 -1.05
N TYR A 145 13.18 -9.27 -1.71
CA TYR A 145 11.81 -8.81 -1.63
C TYR A 145 11.02 -9.73 -0.69
N LEU A 146 10.40 -9.14 0.33
CA LEU A 146 9.66 -9.88 1.33
C LEU A 146 8.24 -10.13 0.84
N TYR A 147 7.95 -11.41 0.62
CA TYR A 147 6.66 -11.87 0.11
C TYR A 147 5.93 -12.67 1.19
N PHE A 148 4.65 -12.37 1.41
CA PHE A 148 3.80 -13.20 2.26
C PHE A 148 2.50 -13.52 1.54
N ILE A 149 2.12 -14.79 1.60
CA ILE A 149 0.82 -15.25 1.14
C ILE A 149 -0.23 -15.14 2.24
N LYS A 150 -1.48 -15.27 1.84
CA LYS A 150 -2.61 -15.49 2.74
C LYS A 150 -3.33 -16.77 2.32
N PRO A 151 -3.90 -17.55 3.27
CA PRO A 151 -4.78 -18.66 2.94
C PRO A 151 -5.89 -18.24 1.97
N GLU A 152 -6.15 -19.12 1.00
CA GLU A 152 -7.24 -18.95 0.04
C GLU A 152 -8.55 -19.38 0.68
N MET A 153 -9.65 -18.81 0.20
CA MET A 153 -11.00 -19.23 0.58
C MET A 153 -11.70 -19.80 -0.64
N GLU A 154 -12.66 -20.68 -0.42
CA GLU A 154 -13.51 -21.21 -1.49
C GLU A 154 -14.92 -20.65 -1.30
N THR A 155 -15.53 -20.16 -2.39
CA THR A 155 -16.92 -19.73 -2.37
C THR A 155 -17.85 -20.96 -2.38
N PRO A 156 -19.15 -20.81 -2.03
CA PRO A 156 -20.10 -21.92 -2.13
C PRO A 156 -20.19 -22.56 -3.53
N SER A 157 -19.86 -21.81 -4.59
CA SER A 157 -19.78 -22.31 -5.98
C SER A 157 -18.47 -23.02 -6.35
N GLY A 158 -17.51 -23.12 -5.43
CA GLY A 158 -16.19 -23.70 -5.69
C GLY A 158 -15.19 -22.75 -6.34
N LEU A 159 -15.49 -21.45 -6.45
CA LEU A 159 -14.53 -20.46 -6.94
C LEU A 159 -13.53 -20.10 -5.84
N VAL A 160 -12.25 -20.04 -6.19
CA VAL A 160 -11.21 -19.63 -5.25
C VAL A 160 -11.24 -18.11 -5.09
N ALA A 161 -11.23 -17.64 -3.84
CA ALA A 161 -11.10 -16.24 -3.46
C ALA A 161 -9.79 -16.03 -2.70
N SER A 162 -8.89 -15.19 -3.24
CA SER A 162 -7.61 -14.91 -2.57
C SER A 162 -7.04 -13.53 -2.94
N LEU A 163 -5.94 -13.14 -2.31
CA LEU A 163 -5.24 -11.92 -2.69
C LEU A 163 -4.62 -12.07 -4.09
N TYR A 164 -4.58 -10.98 -4.86
CA TYR A 164 -3.93 -10.98 -6.16
C TYR A 164 -2.47 -11.47 -6.09
N THR A 165 -1.74 -11.01 -5.08
CA THR A 165 -0.34 -11.42 -4.85
C THR A 165 -0.21 -12.90 -4.55
N THR A 166 -1.10 -13.47 -3.72
CA THR A 166 -1.12 -14.93 -3.45
C THR A 166 -1.29 -15.72 -4.74
N PHE A 167 -2.27 -15.36 -5.58
CA PHE A 167 -2.46 -16.01 -6.87
C PHE A 167 -1.23 -15.87 -7.75
N TYR A 168 -0.69 -14.65 -7.88
CA TYR A 168 0.48 -14.37 -8.70
C TYR A 168 1.68 -15.23 -8.31
N PHE A 169 1.99 -15.36 -7.00
CA PHE A 169 3.13 -16.15 -6.53
C PHE A 169 2.99 -17.65 -6.81
N LYS A 170 1.75 -18.15 -6.94
CA LYS A 170 1.50 -19.57 -7.26
C LYS A 170 1.62 -19.89 -8.75
N THR A 171 1.60 -18.88 -9.62
CA THR A 171 1.69 -19.07 -11.08
C THR A 171 3.03 -19.65 -11.52
N LYS A 172 3.03 -20.33 -12.67
CA LYS A 172 4.27 -20.81 -13.30
C LYS A 172 5.20 -19.65 -13.64
N SER A 173 4.67 -18.55 -14.18
CA SER A 173 5.46 -17.38 -14.59
C SER A 173 6.26 -16.78 -13.43
N PHE A 174 5.67 -16.67 -12.23
CA PHE A 174 6.42 -16.23 -11.05
C PHE A 174 7.48 -17.25 -10.64
N LYS A 175 7.09 -18.53 -10.50
CA LYS A 175 7.96 -19.61 -10.03
C LYS A 175 9.18 -19.86 -10.93
N THR A 176 9.02 -19.76 -12.24
CA THR A 176 10.11 -20.03 -13.20
C THR A 176 10.81 -18.78 -13.71
N GLY A 177 10.22 -17.59 -13.48
CA GLY A 177 10.75 -16.29 -13.90
C GLY A 177 11.34 -15.52 -12.71
N LEU A 178 10.54 -14.62 -12.12
CA LEU A 178 10.98 -13.66 -11.10
C LEU A 178 11.59 -14.30 -9.85
N ALA A 179 11.12 -15.48 -9.44
CA ALA A 179 11.66 -16.17 -8.27
C ALA A 179 13.17 -16.48 -8.38
N LYS A 180 13.71 -16.66 -9.61
CA LYS A 180 15.15 -16.90 -9.83
C LYS A 180 16.04 -15.71 -9.43
N PHE A 181 15.48 -14.50 -9.49
CA PHE A 181 16.17 -13.27 -9.10
C PHE A 181 15.91 -12.90 -7.64
N CYS A 182 15.10 -13.67 -6.91
CA CYS A 182 14.82 -13.44 -5.50
C CYS A 182 15.82 -14.20 -4.63
N THR A 183 16.16 -13.65 -3.46
CA THR A 183 16.92 -14.40 -2.45
C THR A 183 16.08 -15.48 -1.78
N SER A 184 14.77 -15.24 -1.65
CA SER A 184 13.79 -16.09 -0.98
C SER A 184 13.37 -17.27 -1.86
N PRO A 185 13.57 -18.52 -1.40
CA PRO A 185 13.03 -19.70 -2.07
C PRO A 185 11.50 -19.66 -2.13
N ILE A 186 10.91 -20.25 -3.17
CA ILE A 186 9.46 -20.23 -3.37
C ILE A 186 8.70 -20.87 -2.20
N GLU A 187 9.25 -21.91 -1.59
CA GLU A 187 8.67 -22.61 -0.46
C GLU A 187 8.57 -21.69 0.77
N THR A 188 9.58 -20.84 0.98
CA THR A 188 9.57 -19.85 2.09
C THR A 188 8.54 -18.75 1.85
N ILE A 189 8.33 -18.35 0.59
CA ILE A 189 7.31 -17.36 0.18
C ILE A 189 5.90 -17.94 0.36
N LEU A 190 5.72 -19.23 0.03
CA LEU A 190 4.45 -19.93 0.11
C LEU A 190 4.16 -20.55 1.49
N CYS A 191 5.04 -20.31 2.47
CA CYS A 191 4.80 -20.73 3.85
C CYS A 191 3.64 -19.93 4.45
N SER A 192 2.66 -20.63 5.01
CA SER A 192 1.48 -20.02 5.63
C SER A 192 1.77 -19.42 7.02
N ASP A 193 2.80 -19.92 7.70
CA ASP A 193 3.30 -19.33 8.93
C ASP A 193 4.20 -18.14 8.61
N ASN A 194 3.66 -16.95 8.79
CA ASN A 194 4.37 -15.70 8.49
C ASN A 194 5.65 -15.52 9.31
N LYS A 195 5.74 -16.08 10.53
CA LYS A 195 6.92 -15.96 11.37
C LYS A 195 8.05 -16.82 10.79
N GLN A 196 7.74 -18.07 10.44
CA GLN A 196 8.70 -18.97 9.79
C GLN A 196 9.11 -18.45 8.42
N SER A 197 8.14 -17.99 7.62
CA SER A 197 8.38 -17.35 6.32
C SER A 197 9.35 -16.17 6.44
N MET A 198 9.07 -15.22 7.34
CA MET A 198 9.92 -14.05 7.53
C MET A 198 11.33 -14.42 7.98
N PHE A 199 11.46 -15.36 8.93
CA PHE A 199 12.75 -15.84 9.41
C PHE A 199 13.58 -16.46 8.29
N CYS A 200 13.00 -17.39 7.52
CA CYS A 200 13.69 -18.04 6.41
C CYS A 200 14.07 -17.05 5.30
N GLN A 201 13.20 -16.11 4.94
CA GLN A 201 13.48 -15.11 3.90
C GLN A 201 14.61 -14.14 4.31
N LEU A 202 14.64 -13.72 5.58
CA LEU A 202 15.74 -12.89 6.10
C LEU A 202 17.05 -13.69 6.15
N LEU A 203 17.00 -14.96 6.56
CA LEU A 203 18.16 -15.84 6.61
C LEU A 203 18.77 -16.04 5.21
N THR A 204 17.95 -16.34 4.19
CA THR A 204 18.45 -16.45 2.81
C THR A 204 18.93 -15.12 2.25
N GLY A 205 18.32 -14.00 2.66
CA GLY A 205 18.78 -12.65 2.36
C GLY A 205 20.15 -12.32 2.94
N LEU A 206 20.45 -12.79 4.16
CA LEU A 206 21.76 -12.62 4.82
C LEU A 206 22.83 -13.52 4.20
N LEU A 207 22.49 -14.78 3.90
CA LEU A 207 23.40 -15.73 3.24
C LEU A 207 23.85 -15.24 1.86
N GLN A 208 23.01 -14.48 1.16
CA GLN A 208 23.26 -13.92 -0.17
C GLN A 208 23.57 -12.42 -0.13
N ARG A 209 24.02 -11.89 1.02
CA ARG A 209 24.12 -10.44 1.27
C ARG A 209 24.90 -9.66 0.21
N ASP A 210 25.95 -10.26 -0.34
CA ASP A 210 26.84 -9.65 -1.34
C ASP A 210 26.29 -9.70 -2.77
N GLU A 211 25.12 -10.32 -2.97
CA GLU A 211 24.39 -10.32 -4.24
C GLU A 211 23.18 -9.37 -4.20
N VAL A 212 22.73 -8.93 -3.03
CA VAL A 212 21.50 -8.13 -2.89
C VAL A 212 21.71 -6.71 -3.43
N VAL A 213 21.02 -6.40 -4.53
CA VAL A 213 21.04 -5.07 -5.18
C VAL A 213 19.75 -4.28 -4.94
N ARG A 214 18.69 -4.94 -4.48
CA ARG A 214 17.43 -4.28 -4.09
C ARG A 214 16.77 -5.00 -2.93
N MET A 215 16.12 -4.23 -2.06
CA MET A 215 15.24 -4.73 -1.00
C MET A 215 13.83 -4.20 -1.21
N GLY A 216 12.80 -4.93 -0.80
CA GLY A 216 11.45 -4.37 -0.86
C GLY A 216 10.35 -5.21 -0.21
N SER A 217 9.16 -4.65 -0.26
CA SER A 217 7.88 -5.26 0.10
C SER A 217 6.77 -4.52 -0.61
N SER A 218 5.54 -5.05 -0.61
CA SER A 218 4.41 -4.36 -1.27
C SER A 218 4.09 -3.01 -0.62
N PHE A 219 4.04 -2.94 0.71
CA PHE A 219 3.81 -1.70 1.45
C PHE A 219 4.95 -1.40 2.43
N ALA A 220 5.26 -0.12 2.60
CA ALA A 220 6.38 0.35 3.39
C ALA A 220 6.32 -0.14 4.85
N SER A 221 5.12 -0.35 5.40
CA SER A 221 4.87 -0.85 6.76
C SER A 221 5.59 -2.17 7.09
N VAL A 222 5.75 -3.04 6.09
CA VAL A 222 6.36 -4.37 6.28
C VAL A 222 7.85 -4.25 6.56
N LEU A 223 8.54 -3.31 5.92
CA LEU A 223 10.00 -3.21 5.99
C LEU A 223 10.50 -2.87 7.40
N PRO A 224 10.00 -1.83 8.11
CA PRO A 224 10.39 -1.57 9.49
C PRO A 224 10.09 -2.75 10.43
N ARG A 225 8.95 -3.42 10.23
CA ARG A 225 8.60 -4.62 10.99
C ARG A 225 9.63 -5.74 10.76
N SER A 226 10.09 -5.93 9.54
CA SER A 226 11.11 -6.93 9.22
C SER A 226 12.49 -6.56 9.75
N ILE A 227 12.84 -5.27 9.81
CA ILE A 227 14.06 -4.81 10.49
C ILE A 227 13.96 -5.02 12.00
N LYS A 228 12.81 -4.76 12.61
CA LYS A 228 12.57 -5.08 14.02
C LYS A 228 12.64 -6.58 14.29
N PHE A 229 12.05 -7.40 13.42
CA PHE A 229 12.16 -8.85 13.49
C PHE A 229 13.62 -9.30 13.40
N LEU A 230 14.41 -8.67 12.52
CA LEU A 230 15.84 -8.91 12.46
C LEU A 230 16.54 -8.53 13.78
N ASP A 231 16.19 -7.42 14.41
CA ASP A 231 16.72 -7.01 15.72
C ASP A 231 16.39 -8.04 16.83
N ASP A 232 15.18 -8.59 16.81
CA ASP A 232 14.77 -9.62 17.77
C ASP A 232 15.49 -10.98 17.56
N TYR A 233 15.85 -11.30 16.31
CA TYR A 233 16.31 -12.64 15.91
C TYR A 233 17.75 -12.72 15.38
N TRP A 234 18.51 -11.62 15.29
CA TRP A 234 19.82 -11.63 14.64
C TRP A 234 20.80 -12.62 15.30
N LYS A 235 20.74 -12.79 16.63
CA LYS A 235 21.59 -13.76 17.36
C LYS A 235 21.34 -15.18 16.89
N GLU A 236 20.07 -15.52 16.69
CA GLU A 236 19.65 -16.84 16.23
C GLU A 236 20.00 -17.03 14.75
N LEU A 237 19.76 -16.03 13.91
CA LEU A 237 20.16 -16.03 12.50
C LEU A 237 21.68 -16.22 12.35
N CYS A 238 22.50 -15.49 13.12
CA CYS A 238 23.94 -15.69 13.18
C CYS A 238 24.30 -17.10 13.64
N SER A 239 23.61 -17.68 14.62
CA SER A 239 23.80 -19.06 15.05
C SER A 239 23.53 -20.07 13.92
N ASN A 240 22.45 -19.88 13.16
CA ASN A 240 22.14 -20.75 12.02
C ASN A 240 23.17 -20.64 10.91
N ILE A 241 23.64 -19.42 10.59
CA ILE A 241 24.71 -19.21 9.61
C ILE A 241 26.02 -19.85 10.09
N ARG A 242 26.36 -19.66 11.37
CA ARG A 242 27.60 -20.17 11.98
C ARG A 242 27.63 -21.69 11.96
N THR A 243 26.52 -22.34 12.27
CA THR A 243 26.45 -23.81 12.44
C THR A 243 26.02 -24.54 11.17
N GLY A 244 25.37 -23.85 10.23
CA GLY A 244 24.73 -24.47 9.06
C GLY A 244 23.44 -25.22 9.40
N TYR A 245 22.89 -25.06 10.60
CA TYR A 245 21.65 -25.73 11.03
C TYR A 245 20.51 -24.74 11.18
N LEU A 246 19.35 -25.08 10.62
CA LEU A 246 18.12 -24.33 10.80
C LEU A 246 17.52 -24.60 12.19
N SER A 247 16.94 -23.57 12.80
CA SER A 247 16.30 -23.68 14.11
C SER A 247 15.12 -24.64 14.15
N ASP A 248 14.97 -25.36 15.27
CA ASP A 248 13.99 -26.45 15.39
C ASP A 248 12.53 -26.01 15.38
N TRP A 249 12.26 -24.77 15.80
CA TRP A 249 10.91 -24.20 15.79
C TRP A 249 10.40 -23.90 14.37
N ILE A 250 11.27 -23.93 13.35
CA ILE A 250 10.84 -23.95 11.95
C ILE A 250 10.33 -25.36 11.65
N THR A 251 9.02 -25.54 11.65
CA THR A 251 8.34 -26.84 11.48
C THR A 251 7.76 -27.03 10.08
N ASP A 252 7.61 -25.95 9.30
CA ASP A 252 7.11 -26.01 7.93
C ASP A 252 8.06 -26.83 7.04
N ALA A 253 7.50 -27.88 6.44
CA ALA A 253 8.28 -28.83 5.63
C ALA A 253 8.88 -28.17 4.38
N GLY A 254 8.17 -27.23 3.76
CA GLY A 254 8.66 -26.48 2.60
C GLY A 254 9.88 -25.63 2.96
N CYS A 255 9.79 -24.88 4.05
CA CYS A 255 10.89 -24.08 4.59
C CYS A 255 12.08 -24.97 4.95
N ARG A 256 11.89 -26.06 5.69
CA ARG A 256 12.97 -26.99 6.05
C ARG A 256 13.68 -27.58 4.82
N ASN A 257 12.91 -28.02 3.82
CA ASN A 257 13.47 -28.59 2.59
C ASN A 257 14.22 -27.54 1.76
N ALA A 258 13.69 -26.33 1.63
CA ALA A 258 14.38 -25.26 0.91
C ALA A 258 15.66 -24.82 1.64
N MET A 259 15.60 -24.68 2.97
CA MET A 259 16.73 -24.26 3.77
C MET A 259 17.84 -25.31 3.84
N SER A 260 17.54 -26.61 3.82
CA SER A 260 18.57 -27.66 3.81
C SER A 260 19.42 -27.65 2.54
N LEU A 261 18.87 -27.17 1.42
CA LEU A 261 19.59 -26.98 0.16
C LEU A 261 20.48 -25.73 0.15
N ILE A 262 20.27 -24.79 1.08
CA ILE A 262 20.96 -23.50 1.12
C ILE A 262 21.97 -23.45 2.28
N LEU A 263 21.57 -23.85 3.48
CA LEU A 263 22.42 -24.02 4.66
C LEU A 263 23.20 -25.33 4.57
N THR A 264 24.07 -25.44 3.56
CA THR A 264 24.81 -26.69 3.29
C THR A 264 26.09 -26.83 4.12
N ARG A 265 26.63 -25.73 4.66
CA ARG A 265 27.86 -25.72 5.45
C ARG A 265 27.88 -24.61 6.50
N PRO A 266 28.59 -24.82 7.63
CA PRO A 266 28.92 -23.78 8.60
C PRO A 266 29.63 -22.58 7.94
N ASN A 267 29.27 -21.35 8.33
CA ASN A 267 29.94 -20.12 7.90
C ASN A 267 30.16 -19.16 9.08
N PRO A 268 31.13 -19.43 9.97
CA PRO A 268 31.40 -18.60 11.15
C PRO A 268 31.84 -17.18 10.81
N GLU A 269 32.63 -16.99 9.75
CA GLU A 269 33.13 -15.67 9.36
C GLU A 269 31.98 -14.71 8.98
N MET A 270 31.02 -15.18 8.19
CA MET A 270 29.83 -14.39 7.85
C MET A 270 28.96 -14.11 9.07
N ALA A 271 28.81 -15.10 9.96
CA ALA A 271 28.05 -14.93 11.19
C ALA A 271 28.67 -13.86 12.10
N ASP A 272 30.00 -13.86 12.25
CA ASP A 272 30.73 -12.88 13.05
C ASP A 272 30.65 -11.47 12.44
N LEU A 273 30.74 -11.36 11.11
CA LEU A 273 30.54 -10.08 10.41
C LEU A 273 29.14 -9.51 10.64
N ILE A 274 28.09 -10.33 10.48
CA ILE A 274 26.70 -9.89 10.71
C ILE A 274 26.48 -9.53 12.18
N GLN A 275 27.03 -10.33 13.10
CA GLN A 275 26.97 -10.06 14.53
C GLN A 275 27.61 -8.71 14.87
N GLN A 276 28.81 -8.41 14.37
CA GLN A 276 29.46 -7.11 14.58
C GLN A 276 28.62 -5.93 14.07
N ILE A 277 27.92 -6.10 12.95
CA ILE A 277 27.02 -5.08 12.40
C ILE A 277 25.78 -4.89 13.29
N CYS A 278 25.17 -5.98 13.76
CA CYS A 278 23.93 -5.95 14.55
C CYS A 278 24.14 -5.57 16.03
N GLU A 279 25.35 -5.76 16.58
CA GLU A 279 25.73 -5.34 17.94
C GLU A 279 25.92 -3.83 18.08
N ASP A 280 25.97 -3.09 16.98
CA ASP A 280 26.03 -1.63 17.00
C ASP A 280 24.82 -1.05 17.78
N LYS A 281 25.09 -0.04 18.60
CA LYS A 281 24.05 0.65 19.38
C LYS A 281 23.04 1.32 18.46
N SER A 282 23.47 1.81 17.30
CA SER A 282 22.60 2.49 16.33
C SER A 282 22.40 1.65 15.08
N TRP A 283 21.12 1.35 14.79
CA TRP A 283 20.68 0.70 13.56
C TRP A 283 20.49 1.68 12.38
N GLU A 284 21.03 2.89 12.49
CA GLU A 284 21.09 3.82 11.37
C GLU A 284 21.91 3.23 10.21
N GLY A 285 21.33 3.26 9.00
CA GLY A 285 21.94 2.68 7.81
C GLY A 285 22.15 1.16 7.87
N ILE A 286 21.46 0.45 8.78
CA ILE A 286 21.61 -1.00 8.95
C ILE A 286 21.41 -1.77 7.64
N ILE A 287 20.49 -1.33 6.78
CA ILE A 287 20.23 -1.98 5.49
C ILE A 287 21.48 -1.90 4.61
N LYS A 288 22.13 -0.74 4.54
CA LYS A 288 23.36 -0.55 3.77
C LYS A 288 24.54 -1.33 4.35
N LYS A 289 24.62 -1.44 5.69
CA LYS A 289 25.68 -2.21 6.37
C LYS A 289 25.54 -3.71 6.10
N LEU A 290 24.33 -4.24 6.22
CA LEU A 290 24.04 -5.67 6.02
C LEU A 290 24.10 -6.08 4.55
N TRP A 291 23.57 -5.25 3.64
CA TRP A 291 23.51 -5.52 2.19
C TRP A 291 24.30 -4.44 1.42
N PRO A 292 25.63 -4.56 1.30
CA PRO A 292 26.50 -3.47 0.88
C PRO A 292 26.36 -3.08 -0.60
N LYS A 293 25.84 -3.97 -1.45
CA LYS A 293 25.60 -3.70 -2.88
C LYS A 293 24.19 -3.18 -3.18
N ILE A 294 23.37 -2.93 -2.15
CA ILE A 294 22.01 -2.45 -2.34
C ILE A 294 21.98 -1.07 -3.02
N LYS A 295 21.12 -0.93 -4.02
CA LYS A 295 20.99 0.29 -4.84
C LYS A 295 19.73 1.08 -4.48
N TYR A 296 18.65 0.41 -4.13
CA TYR A 296 17.38 1.04 -3.76
C TYR A 296 16.51 0.13 -2.90
N ILE A 297 15.56 0.75 -2.19
CA ILE A 297 14.48 0.09 -1.46
C ILE A 297 13.18 0.33 -2.23
N THR A 298 12.49 -0.72 -2.66
CA THR A 298 11.24 -0.63 -3.43
C THR A 298 10.03 -0.97 -2.58
N SER A 299 9.11 -0.02 -2.43
CA SER A 299 7.84 -0.22 -1.73
C SER A 299 6.85 0.90 -2.02
N ILE A 300 5.55 0.65 -1.83
CA ILE A 300 4.57 1.74 -1.85
C ILE A 300 4.74 2.59 -0.58
N CYS A 301 5.19 3.84 -0.77
CA CYS A 301 5.46 4.81 0.28
C CYS A 301 4.58 6.08 0.18
N THR A 302 3.54 6.07 -0.66
CA THR A 302 2.58 7.17 -0.81
C THR A 302 1.33 6.98 0.06
N GLY A 303 0.52 8.03 0.21
CA GLY A 303 -0.67 8.02 1.07
C GLY A 303 -0.31 7.72 2.53
N SER A 304 -1.08 6.84 3.18
CA SER A 304 -0.86 6.44 4.57
C SER A 304 0.49 5.77 4.85
N MET A 305 1.17 5.28 3.80
CA MET A 305 2.51 4.69 3.92
C MET A 305 3.61 5.73 4.06
N SER A 306 3.35 6.99 3.74
CA SER A 306 4.33 8.08 3.83
C SER A 306 4.85 8.30 5.25
N GLN A 307 4.08 7.93 6.28
CA GLN A 307 4.50 7.97 7.68
C GLN A 307 5.77 7.13 7.96
N TYR A 308 6.04 6.11 7.15
CA TYR A 308 7.21 5.24 7.30
C TYR A 308 8.45 5.74 6.58
N ILE A 309 8.35 6.77 5.73
CA ILE A 309 9.49 7.32 4.97
C ILE A 309 10.65 7.68 5.91
N PRO A 310 10.47 8.44 7.00
CA PRO A 310 11.59 8.81 7.87
C PRO A 310 12.28 7.58 8.48
N LEU A 311 11.50 6.55 8.82
CA LEU A 311 12.01 5.32 9.43
C LEU A 311 12.81 4.48 8.44
N LEU A 312 12.36 4.43 7.19
CA LEU A 312 13.08 3.80 6.10
C LEU A 312 14.32 4.58 5.68
N GLU A 313 14.30 5.91 5.71
CA GLU A 313 15.49 6.73 5.49
C GLU A 313 16.54 6.49 6.59
N PHE A 314 16.10 6.40 7.86
CA PHE A 314 16.95 6.06 8.99
C PHE A 314 17.61 4.68 8.82
N TYR A 315 16.83 3.63 8.57
CA TYR A 315 17.40 2.28 8.38
C TYR A 315 18.16 2.13 7.06
N GLY A 316 17.77 2.87 6.03
CA GLY A 316 18.39 2.86 4.71
C GLY A 316 19.75 3.54 4.67
N GLY A 317 19.96 4.61 5.44
CA GLY A 317 21.25 5.34 5.43
C GLY A 317 21.55 5.99 4.08
N GLY A 318 20.54 6.65 3.49
CA GLY A 318 20.65 7.35 2.20
C GLY A 318 20.38 6.50 0.96
N ILE A 319 19.93 5.25 1.13
CA ILE A 319 19.46 4.43 0.00
C ILE A 319 18.14 5.03 -0.54
N PRO A 320 18.02 5.26 -1.87
CA PRO A 320 16.79 5.75 -2.49
C PRO A 320 15.57 4.86 -2.20
N LEU A 321 14.46 5.49 -1.82
CA LEU A 321 13.15 4.84 -1.68
C LEU A 321 12.36 5.01 -2.98
N VAL A 322 11.94 3.90 -3.58
CA VAL A 322 11.28 3.87 -4.88
C VAL A 322 9.86 3.33 -4.72
N SER A 323 8.86 4.15 -5.06
CA SER A 323 7.48 3.68 -5.22
C SER A 323 7.21 3.39 -6.70
N PRO A 324 7.08 2.11 -7.11
CA PRO A 324 7.11 1.72 -8.51
C PRO A 324 5.82 2.02 -9.28
N ASN A 325 4.66 1.81 -8.65
CA ASN A 325 3.38 1.84 -9.33
C ASN A 325 2.23 2.23 -8.39
N TYR A 326 1.06 2.47 -8.98
CA TYR A 326 -0.22 2.66 -8.31
C TYR A 326 -1.22 1.65 -8.88
N SER A 327 -1.72 0.77 -8.02
CA SER A 327 -2.61 -0.35 -8.37
C SER A 327 -3.51 -0.74 -7.18
N SER A 328 -4.64 -1.37 -7.46
CA SER A 328 -5.57 -1.92 -6.45
C SER A 328 -5.98 -3.36 -6.80
N SER A 329 -6.97 -3.95 -6.10
CA SER A 329 -7.53 -5.24 -6.53
C SER A 329 -8.47 -5.09 -7.73
N GLU A 330 -9.08 -3.92 -7.88
CA GLU A 330 -10.04 -3.55 -8.92
C GLU A 330 -9.38 -3.26 -10.27
N ALA A 331 -8.31 -2.45 -10.29
CA ALA A 331 -7.63 -2.06 -11.52
C ALA A 331 -6.14 -1.74 -11.29
N CYS A 332 -5.36 -1.76 -12.36
CA CYS A 332 -4.03 -1.17 -12.38
C CYS A 332 -4.12 0.21 -13.00
N PHE A 333 -3.47 1.20 -12.40
CA PHE A 333 -3.65 2.59 -12.80
C PHE A 333 -2.44 3.12 -13.54
N GLY A 334 -1.27 3.13 -12.90
CA GLY A 334 -0.12 3.83 -13.44
C GLY A 334 1.21 3.45 -12.82
N ILE A 335 2.28 3.94 -13.44
CA ILE A 335 3.68 3.65 -13.06
C ILE A 335 4.45 4.94 -12.77
N ASN A 336 5.44 4.86 -11.90
CA ASN A 336 6.33 5.97 -11.61
C ASN A 336 7.45 6.04 -12.65
N LEU A 337 7.36 7.01 -13.57
CA LEU A 337 8.39 7.25 -14.61
C LEU A 337 9.64 7.96 -14.08
N LYS A 338 9.61 8.45 -12.84
CA LYS A 338 10.74 9.14 -12.18
C LYS A 338 11.03 8.47 -10.83
N PRO A 339 11.55 7.22 -10.82
CA PRO A 339 11.71 6.43 -9.60
C PRO A 339 12.68 7.03 -8.57
N LEU A 340 13.55 7.95 -8.98
CA LEU A 340 14.49 8.68 -8.10
C LEU A 340 13.92 9.97 -7.49
N SER A 341 12.65 10.30 -7.78
CA SER A 341 11.99 11.46 -7.15
C SER A 341 11.93 11.28 -5.63
N LYS A 342 11.89 12.39 -4.90
CA LYS A 342 11.69 12.32 -3.44
C LYS A 342 10.37 11.59 -3.15
N PRO A 343 10.29 10.77 -2.09
CA PRO A 343 9.10 9.97 -1.79
C PRO A 343 7.78 10.76 -1.70
N PHE A 344 7.83 12.01 -1.22
CA PHE A 344 6.67 12.89 -1.13
C PHE A 344 6.23 13.50 -2.48
N ASP A 345 7.13 13.52 -3.48
CA ASP A 345 6.90 14.13 -4.80
C ASP A 345 6.50 13.10 -5.86
N VAL A 346 6.30 11.84 -5.46
CA VAL A 346 5.99 10.73 -6.39
C VAL A 346 4.67 11.01 -7.13
N SER A 347 4.73 10.88 -8.45
CA SER A 347 3.57 10.94 -9.35
C SER A 347 3.56 9.72 -10.26
N TYR A 348 2.37 9.15 -10.47
CA TYR A 348 2.17 7.96 -11.29
C TYR A 348 1.55 8.37 -12.64
N THR A 349 2.19 7.94 -13.73
CA THR A 349 1.68 8.12 -15.09
C THR A 349 0.68 7.02 -15.38
N PHE A 350 -0.56 7.39 -15.67
CA PHE A 350 -1.60 6.40 -15.94
C PHE A 350 -1.33 5.64 -17.24
N LEU A 351 -1.67 4.35 -17.25
CA LEU A 351 -1.55 3.46 -18.39
C LEU A 351 -2.93 3.35 -19.07
N PRO A 352 -3.17 3.99 -20.23
CA PRO A 352 -4.52 4.13 -20.79
C PRO A 352 -5.14 2.81 -21.30
N ASN A 353 -4.40 1.71 -21.31
CA ASN A 353 -4.85 0.40 -21.79
C ASN A 353 -5.34 -0.53 -20.68
N THR A 354 -5.16 -0.19 -19.40
CA THR A 354 -5.43 -1.12 -18.28
C THR A 354 -6.91 -1.13 -17.84
N ALA A 355 -7.58 0.01 -17.94
CA ALA A 355 -9.00 0.18 -17.69
C ALA A 355 -9.49 1.47 -18.37
N TYR A 356 -10.80 1.64 -18.52
CA TYR A 356 -11.37 2.94 -18.88
C TYR A 356 -11.51 3.79 -17.62
N PHE A 357 -10.97 5.01 -17.66
CA PHE A 357 -10.86 5.91 -16.52
C PHE A 357 -11.73 7.16 -16.70
N GLU A 358 -12.52 7.44 -15.67
CA GLU A 358 -13.23 8.70 -15.50
C GLU A 358 -12.84 9.34 -14.17
N PHE A 359 -13.02 10.65 -14.06
CA PHE A 359 -12.54 11.45 -12.94
C PHE A 359 -13.64 12.38 -12.45
N LEU A 360 -14.05 12.20 -11.19
CA LEU A 360 -15.01 13.07 -10.51
C LEU A 360 -14.26 14.23 -9.86
N PRO A 361 -14.53 15.51 -10.21
CA PRO A 361 -13.88 16.65 -9.56
C PRO A 361 -14.12 16.68 -8.05
N VAL A 362 -13.08 17.05 -7.29
CA VAL A 362 -13.14 17.21 -5.83
C VAL A 362 -12.68 18.62 -5.47
N ASN A 363 -13.55 19.42 -4.86
CA ASN A 363 -13.19 20.75 -4.38
C ASN A 363 -12.41 20.64 -3.05
N LYS A 364 -11.12 20.99 -3.08
CA LYS A 364 -10.24 21.04 -1.88
C LYS A 364 -9.83 22.44 -1.44
N ASP A 365 -10.26 23.50 -2.14
CA ASP A 365 -9.97 24.86 -1.73
C ASP A 365 -10.83 25.23 -0.51
N GLY A 366 -10.17 25.40 0.64
CA GLY A 366 -10.75 25.73 1.95
C GLY A 366 -11.36 27.13 2.04
N GLY A 367 -12.39 27.41 1.23
CA GLY A 367 -13.25 28.57 1.34
C GLY A 367 -14.67 28.12 1.67
N GLY A 368 -15.15 28.51 2.85
CA GLY A 368 -16.44 28.10 3.40
C GLY A 368 -17.58 28.06 2.39
N LYS A 369 -17.96 26.84 2.03
CA LYS A 369 -19.32 26.34 1.86
C LYS A 369 -19.19 24.83 1.77
N ALA A 370 -19.41 24.17 2.91
CA ALA A 370 -19.97 22.83 2.90
C ALA A 370 -21.33 22.92 2.22
N GLN A 371 -21.35 23.04 0.90
CA GLN A 371 -22.52 22.67 0.17
C GLN A 371 -22.52 21.15 0.16
N ASP A 372 -23.48 20.61 0.89
CA ASP A 372 -24.12 19.33 0.66
C ASP A 372 -24.80 19.28 -0.72
N THR A 373 -24.24 19.95 -1.74
CA THR A 373 -24.68 19.86 -3.10
C THR A 373 -23.90 18.73 -3.75
N ARG A 374 -24.58 17.61 -3.89
CA ARG A 374 -24.49 16.73 -5.05
C ARG A 374 -24.79 17.52 -6.35
N THR A 375 -24.13 18.65 -6.57
CA THR A 375 -23.90 19.14 -7.93
C THR A 375 -23.00 18.08 -8.54
N ILE A 376 -23.62 17.18 -9.30
CA ILE A 376 -22.94 16.11 -10.03
C ILE A 376 -22.05 16.83 -11.04
N ASP A 377 -20.84 17.19 -10.62
CA ASP A 377 -19.82 17.55 -11.59
C ASP A 377 -19.65 16.35 -12.50
N LYS A 378 -19.95 16.56 -13.77
CA LYS A 378 -19.91 15.50 -14.77
C LYS A 378 -18.50 14.88 -14.77
N PRO A 379 -18.39 13.55 -14.71
CA PRO A 379 -17.09 12.88 -14.78
C PRO A 379 -16.33 13.30 -16.04
N VAL A 380 -15.03 13.47 -15.87
CA VAL A 380 -14.12 13.91 -16.92
C VAL A 380 -13.31 12.71 -17.42
N ASP A 381 -13.10 12.60 -18.73
CA ASP A 381 -12.23 11.55 -19.30
C ASP A 381 -10.76 11.75 -18.91
N LEU A 382 -9.98 10.66 -18.93
CA LEU A 382 -8.53 10.65 -18.62
C LEU A 382 -7.74 11.82 -19.22
N VAL A 383 -7.89 12.12 -20.51
CA VAL A 383 -7.10 13.16 -21.18
C VAL A 383 -7.63 14.59 -20.95
N ASN A 384 -8.78 14.73 -20.30
CA ASN A 384 -9.46 16.02 -20.10
C ASN A 384 -9.31 16.57 -18.67
N VAL A 385 -8.58 15.85 -17.80
CA VAL A 385 -8.26 16.32 -16.45
C VAL A 385 -7.40 17.59 -16.50
N LYS A 386 -7.49 18.43 -15.47
CA LYS A 386 -6.79 19.72 -15.44
C LYS A 386 -5.65 19.70 -14.43
N LEU A 387 -4.50 20.28 -14.82
CA LEU A 387 -3.34 20.42 -13.95
C LEU A 387 -3.71 21.11 -12.62
N GLY A 388 -3.21 20.59 -11.50
CA GLY A 388 -3.43 21.12 -10.16
C GLY A 388 -4.79 20.79 -9.54
N GLN A 389 -5.75 20.27 -10.31
CA GLN A 389 -7.07 19.89 -9.82
C GLN A 389 -7.05 18.51 -9.16
N TYR A 390 -8.03 18.31 -8.26
CA TYR A 390 -8.22 17.08 -7.50
C TYR A 390 -9.40 16.30 -8.06
N TYR A 391 -9.24 14.99 -8.16
CA TYR A 391 -10.26 14.11 -8.69
C TYR A 391 -10.35 12.80 -7.91
N GLU A 392 -11.55 12.28 -7.75
CA GLU A 392 -11.75 10.88 -7.39
C GLU A 392 -11.76 10.03 -8.66
N VAL A 393 -11.01 8.92 -8.66
CA VAL A 393 -10.94 8.01 -9.81
C VAL A 393 -12.12 7.03 -9.86
N VAL A 394 -12.72 6.94 -11.04
CA VAL A 394 -13.80 6.02 -11.40
C VAL A 394 -13.31 5.10 -12.52
N VAL A 395 -13.54 3.80 -12.39
CA VAL A 395 -13.02 2.80 -13.32
C VAL A 395 -14.11 1.99 -13.99
N THR A 396 -13.87 1.64 -15.24
CA THR A 396 -14.58 0.57 -15.95
C THR A 396 -13.58 -0.46 -16.45
N THR A 397 -13.76 -1.73 -16.07
CA THR A 397 -12.73 -2.77 -16.20
C THR A 397 -13.21 -3.97 -17.02
N LEU A 398 -12.26 -4.71 -17.59
CA LEU A 398 -12.52 -6.03 -18.20
C LEU A 398 -12.98 -7.09 -17.18
N THR A 399 -12.90 -6.78 -15.88
CA THR A 399 -13.39 -7.61 -14.79
C THR A 399 -14.86 -7.33 -14.43
N GLY A 400 -15.57 -6.48 -15.18
CA GLY A 400 -17.02 -6.30 -15.00
C GLY A 400 -17.39 -5.33 -13.88
N LEU A 401 -16.47 -4.41 -13.55
CA LEU A 401 -16.78 -3.21 -12.80
C LEU A 401 -17.09 -2.11 -13.82
N TYR A 402 -18.25 -1.45 -13.70
CA TYR A 402 -18.70 -0.41 -14.63
C TYR A 402 -18.92 0.88 -13.87
N ARG A 403 -18.18 1.93 -14.22
CA ARG A 403 -18.18 3.24 -13.54
C ARG A 403 -18.09 3.11 -12.01
N TYR A 404 -17.21 2.23 -11.56
CA TYR A 404 -17.01 1.92 -10.16
C TYR A 404 -16.08 2.94 -9.49
N ARG A 405 -16.53 3.50 -8.38
CA ARG A 405 -15.77 4.42 -7.53
C ARG A 405 -14.71 3.66 -6.74
N ILE A 406 -13.44 3.96 -6.99
CA ILE A 406 -12.32 3.42 -6.20
C ILE A 406 -12.30 4.05 -4.80
N GLY A 407 -12.71 5.32 -4.72
CA GLY A 407 -12.65 6.14 -3.52
C GLY A 407 -11.27 6.75 -3.27
N ASP A 408 -10.34 6.71 -4.22
CA ASP A 408 -9.03 7.35 -4.10
C ASP A 408 -9.08 8.74 -4.73
N VAL A 409 -8.58 9.75 -4.00
CA VAL A 409 -8.44 11.13 -4.46
C VAL A 409 -7.02 11.37 -4.95
N LEU A 410 -6.91 11.91 -6.15
CA LEU A 410 -5.68 12.12 -6.89
C LEU A 410 -5.55 13.58 -7.29
N LYS A 411 -4.32 14.12 -7.26
CA LYS A 411 -4.00 15.45 -7.77
C LYS A 411 -3.26 15.32 -9.10
N VAL A 412 -3.70 16.04 -10.13
CA VAL A 412 -2.97 16.11 -11.40
C VAL A 412 -1.70 16.95 -11.20
N THR A 413 -0.53 16.35 -11.37
CA THR A 413 0.78 17.01 -11.19
C THR A 413 1.52 17.27 -12.49
N GLY A 414 1.09 16.64 -13.58
CA GLY A 414 1.71 16.81 -14.88
C GLY A 414 1.10 15.89 -15.92
N PHE A 415 1.77 15.82 -17.07
CA PHE A 415 1.42 14.93 -18.18
C PHE A 415 2.71 14.35 -18.73
N TYR A 416 2.68 13.06 -19.07
CA TYR A 416 3.69 12.41 -19.90
C TYR A 416 3.05 12.11 -21.24
N ASN A 417 3.51 12.77 -22.30
CA ASN A 417 2.78 12.86 -23.56
C ASN A 417 1.33 13.33 -23.33
N LYS A 418 0.34 12.51 -23.71
CA LYS A 418 -1.09 12.81 -23.48
C LYS A 418 -1.65 12.12 -22.24
N SER A 419 -0.86 11.29 -21.55
CA SER A 419 -1.32 10.62 -20.33
C SER A 419 -1.05 11.46 -19.09
N PRO A 420 -2.06 11.72 -18.24
CA PRO A 420 -1.88 12.48 -17.01
C PRO A 420 -1.00 11.74 -15.99
N GLN A 421 -0.29 12.54 -15.19
CA GLN A 421 0.44 12.11 -14.02
C GLN A 421 -0.30 12.55 -12.76
N PHE A 422 -0.49 11.60 -11.85
CA PHE A 422 -1.24 11.81 -10.63
C PHE A 422 -0.39 11.56 -9.38
N GLN A 423 -0.45 12.48 -8.44
CA GLN A 423 -0.01 12.25 -7.08
C GLN A 423 -1.18 11.70 -6.26
N PHE A 424 -0.94 10.60 -5.54
CA PHE A 424 -1.92 10.06 -4.61
C PHE A 424 -2.08 11.00 -3.41
N VAL A 425 -3.31 11.38 -3.09
CA VAL A 425 -3.60 12.32 -2.00
C VAL A 425 -4.11 11.57 -0.78
N GLU A 426 -5.28 10.95 -0.89
CA GLU A 426 -5.92 10.21 0.19
C GLU A 426 -6.97 9.24 -0.35
N ARG A 427 -7.47 8.36 0.51
CA ARG A 427 -8.70 7.62 0.24
C ARG A 427 -9.87 8.38 0.86
N GLN A 428 -10.84 8.76 0.04
CA GLN A 428 -12.02 9.53 0.43
C GLN A 428 -12.79 8.80 1.54
N ASN A 429 -12.59 9.25 2.78
CA ASN A 429 -13.36 8.92 3.97
C ASN A 429 -13.03 9.93 5.06
N VAL A 430 -14.03 10.35 5.83
CA VAL A 430 -13.81 11.14 7.05
C VAL A 430 -13.16 10.22 8.07
N VAL A 431 -11.98 10.62 8.57
CA VAL A 431 -11.17 9.84 9.51
C VAL A 431 -11.56 10.18 10.93
N LEU A 432 -11.79 11.47 11.24
CA LEU A 432 -12.27 11.92 12.54
C LEU A 432 -13.41 12.91 12.39
N SER A 433 -14.41 12.79 13.27
CA SER A 433 -15.56 13.68 13.38
C SER A 433 -16.18 13.47 14.76
N ILE A 434 -16.45 14.56 15.49
CA ILE A 434 -17.20 14.54 16.76
C ILE A 434 -18.61 15.11 16.55
N ASP A 435 -18.72 16.19 15.80
CA ASP A 435 -19.95 16.90 15.46
C ASP A 435 -19.92 17.26 13.95
N LEU A 436 -20.09 18.53 13.58
CA LEU A 436 -20.00 18.98 12.19
C LEU A 436 -18.57 19.01 11.62
N ASP A 437 -17.55 18.87 12.47
CA ASP A 437 -16.16 18.76 12.04
C ASP A 437 -15.93 17.50 11.22
N LYS A 438 -15.13 17.63 10.17
CA LYS A 438 -14.69 16.52 9.33
C LYS A 438 -13.21 16.66 9.07
N THR A 439 -12.41 15.84 9.75
CA THR A 439 -10.97 15.78 9.52
C THR A 439 -10.66 14.60 8.62
N THR A 440 -10.01 14.86 7.48
CA THR A 440 -9.59 13.81 6.56
C THR A 440 -8.27 13.18 6.99
N GLU A 441 -7.87 12.11 6.28
CA GLU A 441 -6.56 11.48 6.50
C GLU A 441 -5.40 12.44 6.19
N GLU A 442 -5.53 13.23 5.12
CA GLU A 442 -4.54 14.21 4.71
C GLU A 442 -4.37 15.32 5.75
N ASP A 443 -5.47 15.86 6.27
CA ASP A 443 -5.44 16.91 7.31
C ASP A 443 -4.73 16.42 8.57
N LEU A 444 -5.06 15.20 9.01
CA LEU A 444 -4.42 14.57 10.16
C LEU A 444 -2.92 14.34 9.92
N SER A 445 -2.55 13.81 8.76
CA SER A 445 -1.15 13.58 8.39
C SER A 445 -0.34 14.88 8.37
N LYS A 446 -0.87 15.94 7.74
CA LYS A 446 -0.22 17.27 7.71
C LYS A 446 -0.06 17.86 9.11
N ALA A 447 -1.07 17.73 9.97
CA ALA A 447 -1.04 18.20 11.34
C ALA A 447 0.06 17.50 12.16
N ILE A 448 0.13 16.17 12.04
CA ILE A 448 1.16 15.37 12.73
C ILE A 448 2.55 15.68 12.20
N MET A 449 2.73 15.85 10.89
CA MET A 449 4.02 16.20 10.30
C MET A 449 4.54 17.55 10.79
N LYS A 450 3.68 18.55 10.99
CA LYS A 450 4.06 19.84 11.60
C LYS A 450 4.51 19.68 13.05
N ALA A 451 3.75 18.93 13.85
CA ALA A 451 4.07 18.72 15.26
C ALA A 451 5.33 17.88 15.46
N LYS A 452 5.59 16.91 14.57
CA LYS A 452 6.80 16.08 14.58
C LYS A 452 8.09 16.92 14.53
N ILE A 453 8.09 18.07 13.84
CA ILE A 453 9.28 18.94 13.72
C ILE A 453 9.82 19.36 15.08
N VAL A 454 8.94 19.53 16.09
CA VAL A 454 9.35 19.89 17.47
C VAL A 454 10.16 18.76 18.14
N LEU A 455 9.91 17.51 17.76
CA LEU A 455 10.57 16.33 18.32
C LEU A 455 11.96 16.08 17.73
N GLU A 456 12.23 16.57 16.52
CA GLU A 456 13.46 16.25 15.78
C GLU A 456 14.76 16.74 16.45
N PRO A 457 14.83 17.97 17.01
CA PRO A 457 16.02 18.47 17.73
C PRO A 457 16.33 17.68 19.00
N LEU A 458 15.34 17.03 19.59
CA LEU A 458 15.47 16.22 20.80
C LEU A 458 15.97 14.80 20.49
N GLY A 459 16.19 14.50 19.21
CA GLY A 459 16.52 13.16 18.76
C GLY A 459 15.35 12.18 18.88
N ILE A 460 14.11 12.66 19.00
CA ILE A 460 12.91 11.81 19.11
C ILE A 460 12.32 11.59 17.71
N MET A 461 11.92 10.36 17.44
CA MET A 461 11.36 9.95 16.17
C MET A 461 9.96 9.34 16.35
N LEU A 462 8.98 9.91 15.64
CA LEU A 462 7.68 9.29 15.45
C LEU A 462 7.80 8.15 14.44
N THR A 463 7.50 6.92 14.87
CA THR A 463 7.59 5.71 14.01
C THR A 463 6.28 5.45 13.27
N THR A 464 5.15 5.62 13.95
CA THR A 464 3.81 5.37 13.42
C THR A 464 2.77 6.08 14.30
N TYR A 465 1.58 6.33 13.74
CA TYR A 465 0.47 6.91 14.47
C TYR A 465 -0.88 6.32 14.08
N SER A 466 -1.87 6.54 14.93
CA SER A 466 -3.29 6.30 14.64
C SER A 466 -4.14 7.26 15.47
N SER A 467 -5.44 7.28 15.23
CA SER A 467 -6.38 8.17 15.92
C SER A 467 -7.70 7.48 16.20
N TYR A 468 -8.54 8.07 17.04
CA TYR A 468 -9.97 7.80 17.06
C TYR A 468 -10.73 8.99 17.65
N ALA A 469 -12.03 9.06 17.35
CA ALA A 469 -12.95 10.02 17.94
C ALA A 469 -13.54 9.42 19.23
N ASP A 470 -13.21 10.00 20.38
CA ASP A 470 -13.72 9.58 21.67
C ASP A 470 -14.98 10.38 22.03
N THR A 471 -16.12 9.72 21.92
CA THR A 471 -17.44 10.23 22.29
C THR A 471 -17.95 9.64 23.61
N SER A 472 -17.10 8.92 24.36
CA SER A 472 -17.48 8.35 25.66
C SER A 472 -17.66 9.41 26.75
N LEU A 473 -17.04 10.58 26.56
CA LEU A 473 -17.16 11.75 27.42
C LEU A 473 -17.79 12.89 26.62
N MET A 474 -18.58 13.75 27.27
CA MET A 474 -19.10 14.98 26.68
C MET A 474 -18.45 16.20 27.33
N PRO A 475 -17.90 17.15 26.56
CA PRO A 475 -17.78 17.14 25.10
C PRO A 475 -16.76 16.11 24.60
N GLY A 476 -17.02 15.50 23.45
CA GLY A 476 -16.14 14.49 22.83
C GLY A 476 -14.79 15.08 22.43
N ARG A 477 -13.79 14.23 22.16
CA ARG A 477 -12.44 14.66 21.76
C ARG A 477 -11.81 13.77 20.71
N TYR A 478 -10.83 14.32 20.01
CA TYR A 478 -9.91 13.51 19.23
C TYR A 478 -8.84 12.92 20.15
N VAL A 479 -8.52 11.64 19.94
CA VAL A 479 -7.43 10.95 20.62
C VAL A 479 -6.44 10.46 19.58
N LEU A 480 -5.17 10.83 19.72
CA LEU A 480 -4.08 10.37 18.89
C LEU A 480 -3.18 9.40 19.64
N PHE A 481 -2.74 8.35 18.96
CA PHE A 481 -1.74 7.42 19.46
C PHE A 481 -0.44 7.63 18.68
N TRP A 482 0.64 7.98 19.38
CA TRP A 482 1.97 8.14 18.78
C TRP A 482 2.93 7.11 19.34
N GLU A 483 3.54 6.31 18.46
CA GLU A 483 4.65 5.46 18.84
C GLU A 483 5.97 6.22 18.61
N LEU A 484 6.71 6.46 19.69
CA LEU A 484 7.94 7.25 19.69
C LEU A 484 9.15 6.40 20.07
N LYS A 485 10.30 6.70 19.47
CA LYS A 485 11.60 6.14 19.84
C LYS A 485 12.71 7.19 19.81
N MET A 486 13.81 6.93 20.51
CA MET A 486 15.04 7.73 20.37
C MET A 486 15.77 7.39 19.06
N LYS A 487 16.39 8.38 18.41
CA LYS A 487 17.28 8.14 17.27
C LYS A 487 18.48 7.31 17.75
N GLY A 488 18.66 6.14 17.16
CA GLY A 488 19.75 5.22 17.49
C GLY A 488 19.55 4.37 18.75
N ARG A 489 18.36 4.34 19.38
CA ARG A 489 18.00 3.33 20.41
C ARG A 489 16.52 2.97 20.33
N ASN A 490 16.16 1.75 20.70
CA ASN A 490 14.74 1.35 20.81
C ASN A 490 14.09 1.81 22.13
N ASP A 491 14.80 2.57 22.96
CA ASP A 491 14.31 3.09 24.22
C ASP A 491 13.20 4.12 24.00
N LEU A 492 12.22 4.10 24.91
CA LEU A 492 11.22 5.16 24.97
C LEU A 492 11.91 6.48 25.36
N PRO A 493 11.68 7.58 24.62
CA PRO A 493 12.26 8.87 24.98
C PRO A 493 11.70 9.36 26.32
N LYS A 494 12.49 10.14 27.06
CA LYS A 494 11.99 10.87 28.23
C LYS A 494 10.95 11.89 27.74
N LEU A 495 9.70 11.69 28.13
CA LEU A 495 8.59 12.51 27.67
C LEU A 495 8.51 13.78 28.53
N ASP A 496 8.90 14.91 27.96
CA ASP A 496 8.70 16.22 28.58
C ASP A 496 7.24 16.66 28.37
N ALA A 497 6.54 16.93 29.47
CA ALA A 497 5.12 17.26 29.43
C ALA A 497 4.82 18.53 28.63
N GLU A 498 5.67 19.55 28.73
CA GLU A 498 5.48 20.83 28.04
C GLU A 498 5.65 20.67 26.53
N ILE A 499 6.63 19.86 26.11
CA ILE A 499 6.89 19.58 24.69
C ILE A 499 5.76 18.73 24.09
N MET A 500 5.28 17.72 24.82
CA MET A 500 4.18 16.88 24.35
C MET A 500 2.86 17.66 24.28
N GLU A 501 2.62 18.57 25.22
CA GLU A 501 1.50 19.51 25.18
C GLU A 501 1.61 20.46 23.98
N GLN A 502 2.80 21.02 23.72
CA GLN A 502 3.05 21.83 22.53
C GLN A 502 2.75 21.06 21.24
N CYS A 503 3.11 19.78 21.17
CA CYS A 503 2.76 18.92 20.03
C CYS A 503 1.24 18.80 19.88
N CYS A 504 0.48 18.63 20.97
CA CYS A 504 -0.98 18.60 20.94
C CYS A 504 -1.56 19.91 20.36
N CYS A 505 -1.03 21.05 20.80
CA CYS A 505 -1.48 22.36 20.32
C CYS A 505 -1.19 22.56 18.83
N ILE A 506 0.01 22.22 18.35
CA ILE A 506 0.36 22.35 16.91
C ILE A 506 -0.54 21.48 16.03
N VAL A 507 -0.90 20.28 16.51
CA VAL A 507 -1.86 19.42 15.80
C VAL A 507 -3.23 20.08 15.74
N GLU A 508 -3.79 20.53 16.88
CA GLU A 508 -5.09 21.19 16.91
C GLU A 508 -5.13 22.47 16.03
N GLU A 509 -4.07 23.27 16.08
CA GLU A 509 -3.90 24.48 15.26
C GLU A 509 -3.79 24.19 13.76
N SER A 510 -3.49 22.94 13.39
CA SER A 510 -3.39 22.55 11.98
C SER A 510 -4.71 22.08 11.38
N PHE A 511 -5.73 21.82 12.20
CA PHE A 511 -7.05 21.44 11.70
C PHE A 511 -7.82 22.62 11.09
N ASP A 512 -8.91 22.28 10.41
CA ASP A 512 -9.73 23.22 9.67
C ASP A 512 -10.43 24.24 10.58
N PHE A 513 -11.04 25.25 9.96
CA PHE A 513 -11.78 26.28 10.68
C PHE A 513 -12.96 25.70 11.49
N THR A 514 -13.62 24.66 10.98
CA THR A 514 -14.79 24.04 11.62
C THR A 514 -14.40 23.43 12.96
N TYR A 515 -13.38 22.57 12.99
CA TYR A 515 -12.85 21.97 14.21
C TYR A 515 -12.47 23.03 15.23
N LYS A 516 -11.71 24.04 14.78
CA LYS A 516 -11.26 25.17 15.62
C LYS A 516 -12.43 25.94 16.23
N SER A 517 -13.46 26.25 15.43
CA SER A 517 -14.66 26.94 15.90
C SER A 517 -15.41 26.12 16.95
N LEU A 518 -15.58 24.81 16.73
CA LEU A 518 -16.25 23.91 17.67
C LEU A 518 -15.44 23.70 18.96
N ARG A 519 -14.11 23.64 18.86
CA ARG A 519 -13.17 23.60 19.99
C ARG A 519 -13.24 24.87 20.84
N LYS A 520 -13.36 26.04 20.21
CA LYS A 520 -13.57 27.34 20.88
C LYS A 520 -14.93 27.42 21.57
N GLY A 521 -15.97 26.89 20.92
CA GLY A 521 -17.32 26.84 21.44
C GLY A 521 -17.54 25.80 22.56
N GLY A 522 -16.51 25.03 22.93
CA GLY A 522 -16.62 23.98 23.95
C GLY A 522 -17.41 22.75 23.52
N ILE A 523 -17.70 22.60 22.23
CA ILE A 523 -18.39 21.42 21.66
C ILE A 523 -17.41 20.25 21.51
N ILE A 524 -16.14 20.56 21.20
CA ILE A 524 -15.03 19.61 21.17
C ILE A 524 -14.09 19.91 22.35
N SER A 525 -13.75 18.88 23.11
CA SER A 525 -12.74 18.93 24.18
C SER A 525 -11.32 18.94 23.60
N GLY A 526 -10.34 19.37 24.41
CA GLY A 526 -8.93 19.35 24.03
C GLY A 526 -8.45 17.99 23.53
N LEU A 527 -7.77 18.00 22.39
CA LEU A 527 -7.12 16.83 21.79
C LEU A 527 -6.24 16.14 22.81
N GLU A 528 -6.36 14.82 22.85
CA GLU A 528 -5.57 13.96 23.71
C GLU A 528 -4.51 13.24 22.88
N LEU A 529 -3.26 13.29 23.33
CA LEU A 529 -2.15 12.55 22.76
C LEU A 529 -1.70 11.46 23.72
N ARG A 530 -1.81 10.20 23.29
CA ARG A 530 -1.32 9.01 23.99
C ARG A 530 -0.02 8.55 23.35
N VAL A 531 1.08 8.65 24.09
CA VAL A 531 2.35 8.06 23.66
C VAL A 531 2.34 6.59 24.03
N VAL A 532 2.66 5.73 23.07
CA VAL A 532 2.76 4.28 23.28
C VAL A 532 4.21 3.79 23.13
N LYS A 533 4.51 2.67 23.79
CA LYS A 533 5.82 2.03 23.74
C LYS A 533 6.14 1.51 22.35
N HIS A 534 7.43 1.46 22.02
CA HIS A 534 7.88 0.84 20.77
C HIS A 534 7.39 -0.61 20.66
N GLY A 535 6.82 -1.00 19.52
CA GLY A 535 6.22 -2.31 19.28
C GLY A 535 4.74 -2.44 19.59
N THR A 536 4.10 -1.40 20.10
CA THR A 536 2.65 -1.43 20.36
C THR A 536 1.86 -1.53 19.06
N PHE A 537 2.28 -0.86 17.98
CA PHE A 537 1.62 -0.99 16.68
C PHE A 537 1.91 -2.32 15.98
N ASP A 538 3.04 -2.98 16.29
CA ASP A 538 3.29 -4.35 15.82
C ASP A 538 2.27 -5.32 16.43
N GLN A 539 1.96 -5.18 17.73
CA GLN A 539 0.89 -5.94 18.38
C GLN A 539 -0.49 -5.64 17.78
N LEU A 540 -0.75 -4.38 17.41
CA LEU A 540 -1.98 -4.02 16.71
C LEU A 540 -2.05 -4.70 15.33
N MET A 541 -0.95 -4.72 14.60
CA MET A 541 -0.84 -5.44 13.33
C MET A 541 -1.08 -6.94 13.53
N ASP A 542 -0.46 -7.56 14.53
CA ASP A 542 -0.64 -8.97 14.87
C ASP A 542 -2.08 -9.30 15.23
N TYR A 543 -2.78 -8.40 15.94
CA TYR A 543 -4.20 -8.53 16.18
C TYR A 543 -4.99 -8.59 14.87
N TYR A 544 -4.78 -7.64 13.94
CA TYR A 544 -5.48 -7.68 12.66
C TYR A 544 -5.11 -8.91 11.83
N VAL A 545 -3.85 -9.34 11.85
CA VAL A 545 -3.40 -10.58 11.18
C VAL A 545 -4.09 -11.80 11.78
N SER A 546 -4.23 -11.88 13.11
CA SER A 546 -4.99 -12.95 13.79
C SER A 546 -6.48 -12.96 13.43
N LYS A 547 -7.02 -11.80 13.01
CA LYS A 547 -8.39 -11.65 12.48
C LYS A 547 -8.49 -11.85 10.97
N GLY A 548 -7.41 -12.29 10.32
CA GLY A 548 -7.38 -12.62 8.89
C GLY A 548 -6.90 -11.48 7.98
N ALA A 549 -6.37 -10.38 8.50
CA ALA A 549 -5.66 -9.40 7.65
C ALA A 549 -4.34 -10.00 7.13
N SER A 550 -3.90 -9.54 5.96
CA SER A 550 -2.62 -9.97 5.38
C SER A 550 -1.50 -9.03 5.79
N ILE A 551 -0.34 -9.58 6.16
CA ILE A 551 0.88 -8.81 6.43
C ILE A 551 1.29 -7.98 5.21
N THR A 552 1.30 -8.58 4.03
CA THR A 552 1.70 -7.93 2.77
C THR A 552 0.79 -6.76 2.39
N GLN A 553 -0.46 -6.77 2.83
CA GLN A 553 -1.44 -5.72 2.52
C GLN A 553 -1.79 -4.83 3.72
N TYR A 554 -1.13 -5.01 4.85
CA TYR A 554 -1.46 -4.29 6.07
C TYR A 554 -1.13 -2.81 5.94
N LYS A 555 -2.15 -1.98 6.14
CA LYS A 555 -2.02 -0.53 6.30
C LYS A 555 -2.48 -0.20 7.71
N PRO A 556 -1.66 0.49 8.52
CA PRO A 556 -2.12 0.97 9.82
C PRO A 556 -3.36 1.84 9.62
N PRO A 557 -4.46 1.57 10.34
CA PRO A 557 -5.64 2.40 10.24
C PRO A 557 -5.33 3.80 10.79
N SER A 558 -5.48 4.83 9.97
CA SER A 558 -5.32 6.22 10.40
C SER A 558 -6.38 6.63 11.44
N CYS A 559 -7.56 5.99 11.43
CA CYS A 559 -8.55 6.02 12.51
C CYS A 559 -9.08 4.64 12.89
N LEU A 560 -9.15 4.38 14.19
CA LEU A 560 -9.62 3.14 14.79
C LEU A 560 -11.12 3.21 15.04
N LYS A 561 -11.81 2.16 14.57
CA LYS A 561 -13.24 1.93 14.88
C LYS A 561 -13.47 0.79 15.87
N SER A 562 -12.48 -0.11 16.02
CA SER A 562 -12.58 -1.28 16.92
C SER A 562 -12.17 -0.89 18.34
N LYS A 563 -13.02 -1.24 19.31
CA LYS A 563 -12.74 -1.04 20.74
C LYS A 563 -11.55 -1.89 21.20
N GLU A 564 -11.38 -3.08 20.63
CA GLU A 564 -10.28 -4.01 20.90
C GLU A 564 -8.95 -3.43 20.41
N ALA A 565 -8.93 -2.85 19.20
CA ALA A 565 -7.77 -2.15 18.68
C ALA A 565 -7.33 -0.98 19.57
N VAL A 566 -8.29 -0.19 20.05
CA VAL A 566 -8.04 0.90 21.02
C VAL A 566 -7.50 0.35 22.35
N LYS A 567 -8.03 -0.78 22.84
CA LYS A 567 -7.53 -1.46 24.06
C LYS A 567 -6.08 -1.92 23.91
N ILE A 568 -5.71 -2.47 22.76
CA ILE A 568 -4.33 -2.89 22.48
C ILE A 568 -3.40 -1.67 22.56
N LEU A 569 -3.71 -0.58 21.86
CA LEU A 569 -2.88 0.63 21.93
C LEU A 569 -2.82 1.22 23.34
N ASN A 570 -3.93 1.22 24.08
CA ASN A 570 -3.95 1.69 25.47
C ASN A 570 -3.09 0.82 26.41
N SER A 571 -2.98 -0.49 26.16
CA SER A 571 -2.14 -1.38 26.97
C SER A 571 -0.64 -1.07 26.82
N GLY A 572 -0.23 -0.54 25.67
CA GLY A 572 1.11 -0.05 25.40
C GLY A 572 1.36 1.41 25.82
N MET A 573 0.39 2.09 26.42
CA MET A 573 0.49 3.52 26.76
C MET A 573 1.60 3.76 27.79
N ALA A 574 2.45 4.73 27.48
CA ALA A 574 3.53 5.20 28.33
C ALA A 574 3.30 6.62 28.87
N GLY A 575 2.51 7.44 28.17
CA GLY A 575 2.19 8.80 28.58
C GLY A 575 0.89 9.29 27.94
N LYS A 576 0.27 10.27 28.59
CA LYS A 576 -0.99 10.88 28.15
C LYS A 576 -0.90 12.38 28.36
N PHE A 577 -1.16 13.13 27.30
CA PHE A 577 -1.00 14.58 27.22
C PHE A 577 -2.24 15.18 26.56
N PHE A 578 -2.47 16.47 26.80
CA PHE A 578 -3.64 17.17 26.27
C PHE A 578 -3.24 18.53 25.75
N SER A 579 -3.96 19.02 24.75
CA SER A 579 -3.89 20.42 24.39
C SER A 579 -4.59 21.27 25.46
N SER A 580 -3.82 22.12 26.14
CA SER A 580 -4.30 22.98 27.22
C SER A 580 -4.91 24.30 26.73
N LYS A 581 -4.55 24.75 25.52
CA LYS A 581 -4.88 26.07 25.00
C LYS A 581 -5.76 25.99 23.75
N THR A 582 -6.73 26.89 23.68
CA THR A 582 -7.28 27.35 22.40
C THR A 582 -6.37 28.47 21.90
N MET A 583 -5.23 28.10 21.32
CA MET A 583 -4.40 29.04 20.55
C MET A 583 -5.15 29.27 19.22
N PHE A 584 -5.74 30.45 19.03
CA PHE A 584 -6.27 30.85 17.72
C PHE A 584 -5.58 32.11 17.26
#